data_AF-A0A973WBA8-F1
#
_entry.id   AF-A0A973WBA8-F1
#
_cell.length_a   1.000
_cell.length_b   1.000
_cell.length_c   1.000
_cell.angle_alpha   90.00
_cell.angle_beta   90.00
_cell.angle_gamma   90.00
#
_symmetry.space_group_name_H-M   'P 1'
#
loop_
_entity.id
_entity.type
_entity.pdbx_description
1 polymer ?
#
loop_
_entity_poly.entity_id
_entity_poly.type
_entity_poly.pdbx_seq_one_letter_code
_entity_poly.pdbx_strand_id
1 'polypeptide(L)'
;MALISLRVSDEVAAEFSVLAATRGGKSALLRRLIADALAAPEPRILALPVGRPEKVTVRLRESEMRQLAEVSHQRGMTRTGWIVALVRSRLGSPVQHSPSEHEAVRAIVRELNRIGGNINQIARAANTSLLQGRAVEPDLSAIQEAKLVIENELAQLRNALQGNADYWDGRR
;
A
#
# COMPACT_ATOMS: atom_id res chain seq x y z
N MET A 1 -23.46 -13.12 20.17
CA MET A 1 -22.31 -12.21 19.98
C MET A 1 -21.18 -13.01 19.36
N ALA A 2 -20.52 -12.50 18.32
CA ALA A 2 -19.35 -13.15 17.73
C ALA A 2 -18.09 -12.82 18.55
N LEU A 3 -17.19 -13.79 18.73
CA LEU A 3 -15.89 -13.61 19.36
C LEU A 3 -14.82 -13.47 18.27
N ILE A 4 -14.14 -12.32 18.24
CA ILE A 4 -12.97 -12.09 17.38
C ILE A 4 -11.73 -12.19 18.27
N SER A 5 -10.79 -13.06 17.91
CA SER A 5 -9.49 -13.18 18.57
C SER A 5 -8.37 -12.83 17.60
N LEU A 6 -7.34 -12.16 18.10
CA LEU A 6 -6.20 -11.71 17.32
C LEU A 6 -4.91 -11.98 18.10
N ARG A 7 -3.82 -12.25 17.38
CA ARG A 7 -2.48 -12.38 17.94
C ARG A 7 -1.64 -11.21 17.46
N VAL A 8 -0.97 -10.57 18.40
CA VAL A 8 -0.01 -9.47 18.18
C VAL A 8 1.23 -9.75 19.03
N SER A 9 2.34 -9.06 18.74
CA SER A 9 3.52 -9.13 19.60
C SER A 9 3.24 -8.55 20.98
N ASP A 10 4.03 -8.96 21.98
CA ASP A 10 3.90 -8.48 23.35
C ASP A 10 4.12 -6.96 23.45
N GLU A 11 5.02 -6.41 22.63
CA GLU A 11 5.27 -4.98 22.51
C GLU A 11 4.02 -4.22 22.06
N VAL A 12 3.39 -4.66 20.96
CA VAL A 12 2.15 -4.05 20.45
C VAL A 12 1.02 -4.21 21.47
N ALA A 13 0.94 -5.35 22.17
CA ALA A 13 -0.05 -5.57 23.21
C ALA A 13 0.15 -4.59 24.39
N ALA A 14 1.40 -4.32 24.78
CA ALA A 14 1.72 -3.38 25.86
C ALA A 14 1.35 -1.94 25.48
N GLU A 15 1.77 -1.47 24.30
CA GLU A 15 1.42 -0.13 23.79
C GLU A 15 -0.10 0.05 23.68
N PHE A 16 -0.80 -0.94 23.14
CA PHE A 16 -2.25 -0.90 23.04
C PHE A 16 -2.94 -0.85 24.41
N SER A 17 -2.35 -1.52 25.42
CA SER A 17 -2.88 -1.50 26.79
C SER A 17 -2.80 -0.11 27.40
N VAL A 18 -1.68 0.58 27.23
CA VAL A 18 -1.48 1.97 27.68
C VAL A 18 -2.50 2.89 26.99
N LEU A 19 -2.65 2.75 25.68
CA LEU A 19 -3.59 3.54 24.88
C LEU A 19 -5.06 3.33 25.29
N ALA A 20 -5.40 2.12 25.69
CA ALA A 20 -6.75 1.72 26.06
C ALA A 20 -7.14 2.10 27.50
N ALA A 21 -6.16 2.33 28.38
CA ALA A 21 -6.40 2.66 29.79
C ALA A 21 -7.26 3.91 29.96
N THR A 22 -7.09 4.91 29.10
CA THR A 22 -7.88 6.15 29.12
C THR A 22 -9.17 6.08 28.29
N ARG A 23 -9.45 4.93 27.65
CA ARG A 23 -10.55 4.76 26.68
C ARG A 23 -11.49 3.60 27.02
N GLY A 24 -11.65 3.28 28.30
CA GLY A 24 -12.58 2.26 28.79
C GLY A 24 -12.05 0.82 28.66
N GLY A 25 -10.75 0.64 28.47
CA GLY A 25 -10.08 -0.66 28.40
C GLY A 25 -9.99 -1.24 26.97
N LYS A 26 -9.18 -2.30 26.83
CA LYS A 26 -8.77 -2.87 25.54
C LYS A 26 -9.97 -3.24 24.65
N SER A 27 -10.96 -3.93 25.23
CA SER A 27 -12.13 -4.39 24.49
C SER A 27 -13.05 -3.25 24.07
N ALA A 28 -13.13 -2.16 24.84
CA ALA A 28 -13.92 -0.98 24.48
C ALA A 28 -13.24 -0.22 23.34
N LEU A 29 -11.93 -0.02 23.43
CA LEU A 29 -11.15 0.59 22.34
C LEU A 29 -11.21 -0.25 21.07
N LEU A 30 -11.06 -1.58 21.16
CA LEU A 30 -11.12 -2.47 19.99
C LEU A 30 -12.50 -2.43 19.31
N ARG A 31 -13.59 -2.44 20.09
CA ARG A 31 -14.95 -2.29 19.55
C ARG A 31 -15.15 -0.97 18.84
N ARG A 32 -14.60 0.12 19.40
CA ARG A 32 -14.66 1.45 18.77
C ARG A 32 -13.86 1.50 17.49
N LEU A 33 -12.63 0.97 17.47
CA LEU A 33 -11.81 0.88 16.26
C LEU A 33 -12.50 0.07 15.16
N ILE A 34 -13.16 -1.04 15.51
CA ILE A 34 -13.96 -1.81 14.55
C ILE A 34 -15.13 -0.97 14.03
N ALA A 35 -15.87 -0.29 14.91
CA ALA A 35 -16.98 0.57 14.50
C ALA A 35 -16.51 1.73 13.61
N ASP A 36 -15.41 2.39 13.96
CA ASP A 36 -14.83 3.50 13.20
C ASP A 36 -14.31 3.02 11.83
N ALA A 37 -13.70 1.83 11.77
CA ALA A 37 -13.27 1.23 10.50
C ALA A 37 -14.44 0.85 9.59
N LEU A 38 -15.58 0.45 10.16
CA LEU A 38 -16.82 0.15 9.43
C LEU A 38 -17.61 1.42 9.05
N ALA A 39 -17.44 2.51 9.81
CA ALA A 39 -18.07 3.80 9.55
C ALA A 39 -17.25 4.70 8.62
N ALA A 40 -15.95 4.41 8.45
CA ALA A 40 -15.12 5.06 7.46
C ALA A 40 -15.73 4.81 6.06
N PRO A 41 -15.85 5.84 5.20
CA PRO A 41 -16.22 5.63 3.81
C PRO A 41 -15.26 4.59 3.24
N GLU A 42 -15.80 3.50 2.69
CA GLU A 42 -15.04 2.31 2.33
C GLU A 42 -13.68 2.71 1.76
N PRO A 43 -12.56 2.32 2.39
CA PRO A 43 -11.31 2.33 1.68
C PRO A 43 -11.58 1.54 0.41
N ARG A 44 -11.28 2.13 -0.74
CA ARG A 44 -11.30 1.46 -2.05
C ARG A 44 -10.26 0.31 -2.14
N ILE A 45 -9.81 -0.20 -1.00
CA ILE A 45 -8.99 -1.40 -0.87
C ILE A 45 -9.99 -2.54 -0.80
N LEU A 46 -10.45 -2.92 -1.99
CA LEU A 46 -11.31 -4.06 -2.21
C LEU A 46 -10.68 -5.30 -1.56
N ALA A 47 -11.46 -6.07 -0.82
CA ALA A 47 -10.98 -7.23 -0.07
C ALA A 47 -10.13 -8.16 -0.96
N LEU A 48 -8.96 -8.56 -0.47
CA LEU A 48 -8.13 -9.53 -1.19
C LEU A 48 -8.91 -10.84 -1.30
N PRO A 49 -9.03 -11.43 -2.51
CA PRO A 49 -9.76 -12.68 -2.67
C PRO A 49 -9.09 -13.79 -1.85
N VAL A 50 -9.87 -14.43 -0.98
CA VAL A 50 -9.45 -15.55 -0.12
C VAL A 50 -9.96 -16.87 -0.68
N GLY A 51 -9.17 -17.95 -0.53
CA GLY A 51 -9.56 -19.30 -0.95
C GLY A 51 -8.63 -19.95 -1.95
N ARG A 52 -8.93 -21.19 -2.34
CA ARG A 52 -8.18 -21.93 -3.37
C ARG A 52 -8.58 -21.43 -4.77
N PRO A 53 -7.63 -21.31 -5.71
CA PRO A 53 -7.94 -20.90 -7.07
C PRO A 53 -8.78 -21.96 -7.79
N GLU A 54 -9.80 -21.52 -8.52
CA GLU A 54 -10.61 -22.36 -9.41
C GLU A 54 -10.27 -22.09 -10.88
N LYS A 55 -10.48 -23.10 -11.73
CA LYS A 55 -10.14 -23.05 -13.15
C LYS A 55 -11.39 -22.85 -14.01
N VAL A 56 -11.42 -21.76 -14.75
CA VAL A 56 -12.38 -21.52 -15.83
C VAL A 56 -11.67 -21.74 -17.18
N THR A 57 -12.28 -22.52 -18.08
CA THR A 57 -11.75 -22.74 -19.44
C THR A 57 -12.63 -22.02 -20.45
N VAL A 58 -12.04 -21.14 -21.25
CA VAL A 58 -12.72 -20.35 -22.28
C VAL A 58 -12.26 -20.77 -23.68
N ARG A 59 -13.16 -20.71 -24.66
CA ARG A 59 -12.83 -20.92 -26.08
C ARG A 59 -12.86 -19.57 -26.78
N LEU A 60 -11.76 -19.24 -27.45
CA LEU A 60 -11.58 -18.01 -28.21
C LEU A 60 -11.22 -18.37 -29.65
N ARG A 61 -11.69 -17.56 -30.60
CA ARG A 61 -11.31 -17.65 -32.01
C ARG A 61 -9.84 -17.30 -32.17
N GLU A 62 -9.25 -17.73 -33.28
CA GLU A 62 -7.85 -17.44 -33.58
C GLU A 62 -7.57 -15.94 -33.68
N SER A 63 -8.49 -15.16 -34.26
CA SER A 63 -8.39 -13.70 -34.32
C SER A 63 -8.37 -13.06 -32.93
N GLU A 64 -9.24 -13.50 -32.03
CA GLU A 64 -9.31 -13.03 -30.64
C GLU A 64 -8.02 -13.41 -29.88
N MET A 65 -7.46 -14.59 -30.13
CA MET A 65 -6.23 -15.03 -29.51
C MET A 65 -5.01 -14.22 -29.94
N ARG A 66 -4.97 -13.78 -31.20
CA ARG A 66 -3.93 -12.84 -31.68
C ARG A 66 -4.05 -11.48 -31.01
N GLN A 67 -5.26 -10.93 -30.91
CA GLN A 67 -5.49 -9.67 -30.21
C GLN A 67 -5.10 -9.75 -28.73
N LEU A 68 -5.45 -10.85 -28.05
CA LEU A 68 -5.08 -11.08 -26.66
C LEU A 68 -3.55 -11.15 -26.49
N ALA A 69 -2.85 -11.84 -27.40
CA ALA A 69 -1.39 -11.90 -27.37
C ALA A 69 -0.76 -10.51 -27.47
N GLU A 70 -1.25 -9.68 -28.39
CA GLU A 70 -0.76 -8.31 -28.58
C GLU A 70 -0.99 -7.44 -27.33
N VAL A 71 -2.22 -7.38 -26.82
CA VAL A 71 -2.57 -6.52 -25.68
C VAL A 71 -1.86 -6.95 -24.40
N SER A 72 -1.69 -8.26 -24.19
CA SER A 72 -0.93 -8.76 -23.03
C SER A 72 0.57 -8.48 -23.15
N HIS A 73 1.14 -8.62 -24.36
CA HIS A 73 2.55 -8.35 -24.60
C HIS A 73 2.92 -6.87 -24.39
N GLN A 74 2.11 -5.95 -24.92
CA GLN A 74 2.30 -4.50 -24.72
C GLN A 74 2.35 -4.08 -23.24
N ARG A 75 1.80 -4.91 -22.34
CA ARG A 75 1.76 -4.68 -20.89
C ARG A 75 2.76 -5.53 -20.11
N GLY A 76 3.61 -6.30 -20.78
CA GLY A 76 4.55 -7.22 -20.13
C GLY A 76 3.85 -8.31 -19.31
N MET A 77 2.62 -8.68 -19.68
CA MET A 77 1.83 -9.69 -19.00
C MET A 77 1.74 -10.97 -19.84
N THR A 78 1.53 -12.11 -19.19
CA THR A 78 1.07 -13.32 -19.89
C THR A 78 -0.39 -13.15 -20.30
N ARG A 79 -0.82 -13.83 -21.36
CA ARG A 79 -2.23 -13.89 -21.79
C ARG A 79 -3.17 -14.24 -20.62
N THR A 80 -2.82 -15.27 -19.86
CA THR A 80 -3.57 -15.69 -18.67
C THR A 80 -3.57 -14.62 -17.58
N GLY A 81 -2.42 -14.01 -17.30
CA GLY A 81 -2.30 -12.94 -16.31
C GLY A 81 -3.17 -11.72 -16.66
N TRP A 82 -3.19 -11.34 -17.94
CA TRP A 82 -4.03 -10.24 -18.43
C TRP A 82 -5.52 -10.56 -18.30
N ILE A 83 -5.97 -11.78 -18.66
CA ILE A 83 -7.36 -12.22 -18.47
C ILE A 83 -7.75 -12.18 -16.99
N VAL A 84 -6.90 -12.74 -16.12
CA VAL A 84 -7.18 -12.76 -14.67
C VAL A 84 -7.27 -11.34 -14.12
N ALA A 85 -6.39 -10.43 -14.54
CA ALA A 85 -6.44 -9.03 -14.16
C ALA A 85 -7.73 -8.34 -14.62
N LEU A 86 -8.14 -8.56 -15.87
CA LEU A 86 -9.41 -8.05 -16.40
C LEU A 86 -10.62 -8.57 -15.62
N VAL A 87 -10.69 -9.88 -15.36
CA VAL A 87 -11.81 -10.46 -14.62
C VAL A 87 -11.84 -9.92 -13.19
N ARG A 88 -10.68 -9.84 -12.53
CA ARG A 88 -10.55 -9.28 -11.18
C ARG A 88 -10.99 -7.83 -11.11
N SER A 89 -10.60 -6.99 -12.07
CA SER A 89 -11.05 -5.60 -12.09
C SER A 89 -12.57 -5.49 -12.23
N ARG A 90 -13.18 -6.31 -13.09
CA ARG A 90 -14.65 -6.35 -13.28
C ARG A 90 -15.41 -6.88 -12.06
N LEU A 91 -14.77 -7.70 -11.24
CA LEU A 91 -15.32 -8.19 -9.98
C LEU A 91 -15.11 -7.20 -8.81
N GLY A 92 -14.52 -6.02 -9.06
CA GLY A 92 -14.17 -5.10 -7.99
C GLY A 92 -13.13 -5.72 -7.06
N SER A 93 -12.14 -6.44 -7.59
CA SER A 93 -10.94 -6.86 -6.84
C SER A 93 -9.84 -5.81 -7.05
N PRO A 94 -8.93 -5.58 -6.09
CA PRO A 94 -7.89 -4.57 -6.25
C PRO A 94 -7.06 -4.90 -7.50
N VAL A 95 -6.85 -3.87 -8.30
CA VAL A 95 -6.27 -3.97 -9.63
C VAL A 95 -4.91 -4.67 -9.57
N GLN A 96 -4.73 -5.68 -10.42
CA GLN A 96 -3.45 -6.39 -10.53
C GLN A 96 -2.43 -5.49 -11.25
N HIS A 97 -1.29 -5.25 -10.63
CA HIS A 97 -0.18 -4.52 -11.25
C HIS A 97 0.63 -5.44 -12.17
N SER A 98 1.10 -4.90 -13.28
CA SER A 98 2.11 -5.53 -14.15
C SER A 98 3.44 -5.71 -13.41
N PRO A 99 4.33 -6.61 -13.88
CA PRO A 99 5.65 -6.78 -13.29
C PRO A 99 6.49 -5.50 -13.24
N SER A 100 6.38 -4.65 -14.26
CA SER A 100 7.04 -3.33 -14.33
C SER A 100 6.51 -2.36 -13.28
N GLU A 101 5.19 -2.32 -13.05
CA GLU A 101 4.60 -1.48 -12.01
C GLU A 101 5.00 -1.95 -10.61
N HIS A 102 5.08 -3.26 -10.38
CA HIS A 102 5.60 -3.78 -9.12
C HIS A 102 7.06 -3.37 -8.88
N GLU A 103 7.90 -3.31 -9.92
CA GLU A 103 9.28 -2.84 -9.77
C GLU A 103 9.34 -1.35 -9.47
N ALA A 104 8.50 -0.54 -10.11
CA ALA A 104 8.38 0.89 -9.79
C ALA A 104 7.97 1.12 -8.33
N VAL A 105 6.96 0.39 -7.85
CA VAL A 105 6.53 0.44 -6.44
C VAL A 105 7.67 0.00 -5.50
N ARG A 106 8.39 -1.07 -5.83
CA ARG A 106 9.56 -1.50 -5.05
C ARG A 106 10.65 -0.43 -5.00
N ALA A 107 10.92 0.25 -6.13
CA ALA A 107 11.89 1.33 -6.19
C ALA A 107 11.51 2.49 -5.26
N ILE A 108 10.24 2.88 -5.25
CA ILE A 108 9.73 3.93 -4.38
C ILE A 108 9.83 3.52 -2.90
N VAL A 109 9.48 2.27 -2.56
CA VAL A 109 9.62 1.76 -1.18
C VAL A 109 11.07 1.78 -0.72
N ARG A 110 12.02 1.41 -1.60
CA ARG A 110 13.46 1.50 -1.29
C ARG A 110 13.87 2.94 -1.00
N GLU A 111 13.40 3.89 -1.80
CA GLU A 111 13.72 5.29 -1.65
C GLU A 111 13.12 5.89 -0.37
N LEU A 112 11.86 5.56 -0.04
CA LEU A 112 11.24 5.94 1.23
C LEU A 112 12.00 5.40 2.44
N ASN A 113 12.46 4.14 2.39
CA ASN A 113 13.27 3.55 3.46
C ASN A 113 14.61 4.27 3.64
N ARG A 114 15.26 4.66 2.52
CA ARG A 114 16.51 5.43 2.54
C ARG A 114 16.31 6.78 3.23
N ILE A 115 15.23 7.48 2.87
CA ILE A 115 14.93 8.79 3.45
C ILE A 115 14.56 8.68 4.93
N GLY A 116 13.76 7.67 5.31
CA GLY A 116 13.48 7.37 6.72
C GLY A 116 14.74 7.09 7.53
N GLY A 117 15.71 6.38 6.94
CA GLY A 117 17.03 6.16 7.51
C GLY A 117 17.80 7.47 7.76
N ASN A 118 17.83 8.37 6.77
CA ASN A 118 18.50 9.68 6.88
C ASN A 118 17.85 10.56 7.96
N ILE A 119 16.52 10.62 8.01
CA ILE A 119 15.78 11.39 9.03
C ILE A 119 16.07 10.83 10.43
N ASN A 120 16.11 9.50 10.60
CA ASN A 120 16.43 8.88 11.87
C ASN A 120 17.87 9.18 12.31
N GLN A 121 18.82 9.26 11.38
CA GLN A 121 20.20 9.66 11.68
C GLN A 121 20.28 11.14 12.13
N ILE A 122 19.57 12.04 11.46
CA ILE A 122 19.48 13.45 11.86
C ILE A 122 18.89 13.57 13.27
N ALA A 123 17.79 12.85 13.55
CA ALA A 123 17.17 12.84 14.86
C ALA A 123 18.12 12.30 15.95
N ARG A 124 18.86 11.23 15.67
CA ARG A 124 19.87 10.69 16.60
C ARG A 124 21.01 11.67 16.83
N ALA A 125 21.58 12.26 15.78
CA ALA A 125 22.67 13.23 15.88
C ALA A 125 22.26 14.47 16.70
N ALA A 126 21.02 14.95 16.51
CA ALA A 126 20.43 16.02 17.29
C ALA A 126 20.26 15.61 18.77
N ASN A 127 19.69 14.43 19.05
CA ASN A 127 19.52 13.92 20.40
C ASN A 127 20.86 13.71 21.13
N THR A 128 21.87 13.13 20.46
CA THR A 128 23.21 12.91 21.03
C THR A 128 23.93 14.24 21.30
N SER A 129 23.75 15.25 20.46
CA SER A 129 24.37 16.57 20.66
C SER A 129 23.67 17.39 21.76
N LEU A 130 22.35 17.28 21.88
CA LEU A 130 21.58 17.81 23.02
C LEU A 130 22.05 17.20 24.34
N LEU A 131 22.28 15.88 24.37
CA LEU A 131 22.84 15.18 25.54
C LEU A 131 24.26 15.62 25.90
N GLN A 132 25.00 16.20 24.94
CA GLN A 132 26.35 16.73 25.12
C GLN A 132 26.38 18.25 25.37
N GLY A 133 25.22 18.91 25.49
CA GLY A 133 25.12 20.34 25.79
C GLY A 133 25.56 21.27 24.65
N ARG A 134 25.66 20.76 23.41
CA ARG A 134 26.01 21.56 22.22
C ARG A 134 24.74 21.94 21.47
N ALA A 135 24.60 23.22 21.13
CA ALA A 135 23.53 23.69 20.25
C ALA A 135 23.79 23.18 18.84
N VAL A 136 22.92 22.31 18.34
CA VAL A 136 22.84 21.97 16.92
C VAL A 136 21.68 22.77 16.35
N GLU A 137 21.94 23.65 15.40
CA GLU A 137 20.90 24.09 14.48
C GLU A 137 20.74 22.97 13.45
N PRO A 138 19.65 22.17 13.51
CA PRO A 138 19.40 21.21 12.44
C PRO A 138 19.30 21.99 11.12
N ASP A 139 19.96 21.50 10.07
CA ASP A 139 19.84 22.08 8.74
C ASP A 139 18.43 21.83 8.21
N LEU A 140 17.52 22.73 8.56
CA LEU A 140 16.10 22.69 8.20
C LEU A 140 15.92 22.74 6.68
N SER A 141 16.91 23.28 5.95
CA SER A 141 16.86 23.35 4.48
C SER A 141 17.00 21.96 3.84
N ALA A 142 17.94 21.14 4.33
CA ALA A 142 18.13 19.77 3.87
C ALA A 142 16.90 18.88 4.16
N ILE A 143 16.22 19.11 5.28
CA ILE A 143 14.98 18.39 5.64
C ILE A 143 13.82 18.81 4.72
N GLN A 144 13.70 20.10 4.40
CA GLN A 144 12.68 20.61 3.49
C GLN A 144 12.88 20.13 2.05
N GLU A 145 14.13 20.06 1.57
CA GLU A 145 14.46 19.54 0.26
C GLU A 145 14.13 18.04 0.15
N ALA A 146 14.49 17.24 1.17
CA ALA A 146 14.12 15.83 1.23
C ALA A 146 12.59 15.62 1.23
N LYS A 147 11.84 16.48 1.94
CA LYS A 147 10.38 16.45 1.94
C LYS A 147 9.79 16.71 0.54
N LEU A 148 10.31 17.71 -0.18
CA LEU A 148 9.86 18.04 -1.53
C LEU A 148 10.08 16.88 -2.51
N VAL A 149 11.22 16.20 -2.43
CA VAL A 149 11.51 15.02 -3.24
C VAL A 149 10.51 13.89 -2.94
N ILE A 150 10.21 13.63 -1.66
CA ILE A 150 9.21 12.62 -1.26
C ILE A 150 7.83 12.95 -1.82
N GLU A 151 7.38 14.20 -1.67
CA GLU A 151 6.05 14.62 -2.13
C GLU A 151 5.91 14.44 -3.65
N ASN A 152 6.97 14.73 -4.42
CA ASN A 152 7.00 14.53 -5.86
C ASN A 152 6.95 13.04 -6.25
N GLU A 153 7.78 12.19 -5.63
CA GLU A 153 7.79 10.75 -5.89
C GLU A 153 6.46 10.08 -5.50
N LEU A 154 5.85 10.50 -4.39
CA LEU A 154 4.51 10.05 -4.00
C LEU A 154 3.43 10.50 -4.99
N ALA A 155 3.54 11.70 -5.56
CA ALA A 155 2.62 12.16 -6.60
C ALA A 155 2.76 11.35 -7.89
N GLN A 156 3.99 11.07 -8.33
CA GLN A 156 4.24 10.20 -9.49
C GLN A 156 3.70 8.78 -9.28
N LEU A 157 3.89 8.22 -8.08
CA LEU A 157 3.32 6.94 -7.70
C LEU A 157 1.79 6.96 -7.78
N ARG A 158 1.15 7.96 -7.17
CA ARG A 158 -0.31 8.10 -7.21
C ARG A 158 -0.83 8.15 -8.64
N ASN A 159 -0.18 8.93 -9.51
CA ASN A 159 -0.54 9.03 -10.91
C ASN A 159 -0.40 7.69 -11.65
N ALA A 160 0.68 6.94 -11.39
CA ALA A 160 0.88 5.61 -11.96
C ALA A 160 -0.20 4.62 -11.49
N LEU A 161 -0.52 4.63 -10.19
CA LEU A 161 -1.57 3.77 -9.61
C LEU A 161 -2.96 4.12 -10.16
N GLN A 162 -3.28 5.40 -10.33
CA GLN A 162 -4.55 5.86 -10.91
C GLN A 162 -4.67 5.48 -12.38
N GLY A 163 -3.63 5.72 -13.19
CA GLY A 163 -3.64 5.35 -14.61
C GLY A 163 -3.81 3.86 -14.84
N ASN A 164 -3.28 3.01 -13.94
CA ASN A 164 -3.56 1.58 -13.98
C ASN A 164 -5.05 1.29 -13.73
N ALA A 165 -5.64 1.88 -12.68
CA ALA A 165 -7.06 1.69 -12.37
C ALA A 165 -7.99 2.13 -13.51
N ASP A 166 -7.73 3.30 -14.10
CA ASP A 166 -8.55 3.86 -15.19
C ASP A 166 -8.57 2.95 -16.42
N TYR A 167 -7.43 2.34 -16.79
CA TYR A 167 -7.38 1.37 -17.87
C TYR A 167 -8.34 0.19 -17.65
N TRP A 168 -8.34 -0.38 -16.45
CA TRP A 168 -9.12 -1.57 -16.15
C TRP A 168 -10.61 -1.29 -15.96
N ASP A 169 -10.95 -0.05 -15.56
CA ASP A 169 -12.33 0.43 -15.52
C ASP A 169 -12.88 0.71 -16.92
N GLY A 170 -12.00 0.89 -17.92
CA GLY A 170 -12.38 1.27 -19.28
C GLY A 170 -12.68 2.76 -19.42
N ARG A 171 -12.26 3.57 -18.45
CA ARG A 171 -12.34 5.03 -18.48
C ARG A 171 -11.05 5.53 -19.13
N ARG A 172 -11.12 5.89 -20.43
CA ARG A 172 -10.11 6.73 -21.07
C ARG A 172 -10.65 8.14 -21.18
#